data_AF-A0A951C2F6-F1
#
_entry.id   AF-A0A951C2F6-F1
#
_cell.length_a   1.000
_cell.length_b   1.000
_cell.length_c   1.000
_cell.angle_alpha   90.00
_cell.angle_beta   90.00
_cell.angle_gamma   90.00
#
_symmetry.space_group_name_H-M   'P 1'
#
loop_
_entity.id
_entity.type
_entity.pdbx_description
1 polymer ?
#
loop_
_entity_poly.entity_id
_entity_poly.type
_entity_poly.pdbx_seq_one_letter_code
_entity_poly.pdbx_strand_id
1 'polypeptide(L)'
;MRVPLSTSWKFGALVCALACASCTREVKTTSATAWPPPPNRTPQSKPVRQVNNATDAGEGDPEARRLRERLAADANDLDARLSLARLYARQGHPDLALEHYRFAAERFPDSVPVTLALAKTLREMGQSGPALEILRQGMSKHPEANWELLSLQGILDDEQGDHGEAETAFRKAAALEPARAAVHNNLGYNLLLQEKFPEA
;
A
#
# COMPACT_ATOMS: atom_id res chain seq x y z
N MET A 1 -34.57 36.27 -22.30
CA MET A 1 -34.27 37.59 -22.88
C MET A 1 -33.81 38.53 -21.76
N ARG A 2 -32.61 39.11 -21.93
CA ARG A 2 -32.10 40.40 -21.43
C ARG A 2 -32.36 40.82 -19.96
N VAL A 3 -31.31 40.73 -19.14
CA VAL A 3 -30.98 41.76 -18.12
C VAL A 3 -30.47 43.01 -18.88
N PRO A 4 -30.61 44.27 -18.39
CA PRO A 4 -29.47 44.89 -17.67
C PRO A 4 -29.74 46.14 -16.76
N LEU A 5 -28.71 46.48 -15.95
CA LEU A 5 -28.25 47.82 -15.44
C LEU A 5 -29.06 48.46 -14.27
N SER A 6 -28.53 48.50 -13.05
CA SER A 6 -27.45 49.34 -12.46
C SER A 6 -27.91 50.75 -12.07
N THR A 7 -27.71 51.11 -10.80
CA THR A 7 -27.15 52.41 -10.40
C THR A 7 -26.83 52.41 -8.90
N SER A 8 -25.57 52.69 -8.63
CA SER A 8 -24.97 53.01 -7.34
C SER A 8 -25.35 54.42 -6.89
N TRP A 9 -25.57 54.63 -5.60
CA TRP A 9 -25.26 55.91 -4.92
C TRP A 9 -24.58 55.65 -3.57
N LYS A 10 -23.41 56.25 -3.42
CA LYS A 10 -22.67 56.43 -2.15
C LYS A 10 -23.16 57.72 -1.51
N PHE A 11 -23.23 57.80 -0.18
CA PHE A 11 -22.68 58.86 0.68
C PHE A 11 -23.23 58.70 2.11
N GLY A 12 -22.38 58.87 3.12
CA GLY A 12 -22.81 59.08 4.50
C GLY A 12 -21.94 58.38 5.53
N ALA A 13 -20.73 58.89 5.77
CA ALA A 13 -19.90 58.52 6.90
C ALA A 13 -20.57 58.97 8.20
N LEU A 14 -20.62 58.09 9.20
CA LEU A 14 -20.77 58.49 10.60
C LEU A 14 -19.76 57.70 11.45
N VAL A 15 -18.70 58.39 11.86
CA VAL A 15 -17.72 57.92 12.83
C VAL A 15 -18.34 58.14 14.21
N CYS A 16 -18.68 57.06 14.91
CA CYS A 16 -19.02 57.11 16.33
C CYS A 16 -17.80 56.63 17.12
N ALA A 17 -17.07 57.60 17.68
CA ALA A 17 -15.99 57.37 18.63
C ALA A 17 -16.60 57.02 20.00
N LEU A 18 -16.41 55.79 20.46
CA LEU A 18 -16.61 55.41 21.85
C LEU A 18 -15.26 54.96 22.42
N ALA A 19 -14.72 55.81 23.28
CA ALA A 19 -13.58 55.51 24.12
C ALA A 19 -14.01 54.49 25.20
N CYS A 20 -13.33 53.35 25.24
CA CYS A 20 -13.31 52.48 26.42
C CYS A 20 -11.85 52.14 26.74
N ALA A 21 -11.55 52.32 28.03
CA ALA A 21 -10.24 52.34 28.65
C ALA A 21 -9.38 51.11 28.36
N SER A 22 -8.09 51.36 28.18
CA SER A 22 -7.02 50.37 28.11
C SER A 22 -6.89 49.64 29.46
N CYS A 23 -7.48 48.45 29.56
CA CYS A 23 -7.05 47.45 30.54
C CYS A 23 -6.19 46.42 29.81
N THR A 24 -4.87 46.62 29.81
CA THR A 24 -3.90 45.58 29.48
C THR A 24 -3.97 44.50 30.55
N ARG A 25 -4.66 43.39 30.27
CA ARG A 25 -4.50 42.15 31.02
C ARG A 25 -3.37 41.37 30.36
N GLU A 26 -2.22 41.32 31.02
CA GLU A 26 -1.15 40.40 30.67
C GLU A 26 -1.69 38.96 30.69
N VAL A 27 -1.83 38.36 29.50
CA VAL A 27 -1.95 36.91 29.40
C VAL A 27 -0.56 36.37 29.66
N LYS A 28 -0.30 35.90 30.88
CA LYS A 28 0.86 35.06 31.17
C LYS A 28 0.72 33.78 30.35
N THR A 29 1.37 33.74 29.20
CA THR A 29 1.63 32.49 28.48
C THR A 29 2.53 31.65 29.37
N THR A 30 1.96 30.71 30.11
CA THR A 30 2.69 29.55 30.62
C THR A 30 3.40 28.92 29.44
N SER A 31 4.73 28.89 29.50
CA SER A 31 5.59 28.26 28.51
C SER A 31 5.21 26.78 28.39
N ALA A 32 4.40 26.44 27.41
CA ALA A 32 4.36 25.09 26.89
C ALA A 32 5.77 24.81 26.38
N THR A 33 6.47 23.88 27.03
CA THR A 33 7.74 23.35 26.54
C THR A 33 7.51 22.89 25.10
N ALA A 34 8.03 23.67 24.14
CA ALA A 34 8.04 23.28 22.75
C ALA A 34 8.79 21.95 22.66
N TRP A 35 8.14 20.94 22.08
CA TRP A 35 8.80 19.71 21.70
C TRP A 35 10.01 20.08 20.85
N PRO A 36 11.21 19.51 21.09
CA PRO A 36 12.35 19.78 20.22
C PRO A 36 11.95 19.41 18.78
N PRO A 37 12.27 20.26 17.79
CA PRO A 37 12.05 19.91 16.39
C PRO A 37 12.78 18.58 16.11
N PRO A 38 12.21 17.69 15.27
CA PRO A 38 12.86 16.43 14.95
C PRO A 38 14.29 16.71 14.47
N PRO A 39 15.29 15.90 14.89
CA PRO A 39 16.68 16.14 14.53
C PRO A 39 16.80 16.21 13.01
N ASN A 40 17.63 17.14 12.54
CA ASN A 40 17.88 17.38 11.12
C ASN A 40 18.44 16.08 10.48
N ARG A 41 17.56 15.24 9.92
CA ARG A 41 17.96 13.92 9.39
C ARG A 41 18.73 14.15 8.10
N THR A 42 20.02 13.81 8.10
CA THR A 42 20.77 13.67 6.84
C THR A 42 20.03 12.73 5.90
N PRO A 43 20.01 12.99 4.57
CA PRO A 43 19.37 12.10 3.61
C PRO A 43 19.97 10.70 3.71
N GLN A 44 19.25 9.77 4.34
CA GLN A 44 19.65 8.37 4.41
C GLN A 44 19.49 7.74 3.02
N SER A 45 20.38 6.82 2.66
CA SER A 45 20.17 6.02 1.44
C SER A 45 18.85 5.26 1.56
N LYS A 46 18.14 5.06 0.43
CA LYS A 46 16.83 4.34 0.45
C LYS A 46 16.87 3.02 1.25
N PRO A 47 17.90 2.16 1.15
CA PRO A 47 17.99 0.95 1.98
C PRO A 47 18.08 1.26 3.48
N VAL A 48 18.91 2.23 3.87
CA VAL A 48 19.10 2.62 5.28
C VAL A 48 17.81 3.20 5.85
N ARG A 49 17.09 4.02 5.07
CA ARG A 49 15.78 4.54 5.45
C ARG A 49 14.78 3.41 5.70
N GLN A 50 14.70 2.40 4.83
CA GLN A 50 13.77 1.27 5.00
C GLN A 50 14.06 0.44 6.26
N VAL A 51 15.34 0.28 6.59
CA VAL A 51 15.75 -0.43 7.82
C VAL A 51 15.41 0.39 9.06
N ASN A 52 15.54 1.72 9.00
CA ASN A 52 15.40 2.64 10.14
C ASN A 52 14.05 3.35 10.26
N ASN A 53 13.13 3.18 9.31
CA ASN A 53 11.86 3.92 9.22
C ASN A 53 10.87 3.61 10.36
N ALA A 54 11.19 2.65 11.22
CA ALA A 54 10.24 1.99 12.10
C ALA A 54 10.38 2.40 13.57
N THR A 55 10.52 3.68 13.85
CA THR A 55 10.70 4.16 15.24
C THR A 55 9.55 3.80 16.18
N ASP A 56 8.37 3.44 15.66
CA ASP A 56 7.23 2.95 16.46
C ASP A 56 6.68 1.57 16.03
N ALA A 57 7.00 1.10 14.82
CA ALA A 57 6.46 -0.15 14.27
C ALA A 57 7.44 -1.33 14.51
N GLY A 58 7.15 -2.18 15.50
CA GLY A 58 7.90 -3.41 15.71
C GLY A 58 9.34 -3.22 16.23
N GLU A 59 9.75 -2.05 16.73
CA GLU A 59 11.05 -1.90 17.43
C GLU A 59 11.14 -2.73 18.73
N GLY A 60 9.98 -2.96 19.36
CA GLY A 60 9.84 -3.91 20.47
C GLY A 60 9.84 -5.38 20.05
N ASP A 61 9.69 -5.68 18.75
CA ASP A 61 9.67 -7.05 18.26
C ASP A 61 11.13 -7.57 18.08
N PRO A 62 11.55 -8.58 18.85
CA PRO A 62 12.89 -9.14 18.73
C PRO A 62 13.18 -9.74 17.35
N GLU A 63 12.16 -10.22 16.63
CA GLU A 63 12.31 -10.75 15.28
C GLU A 63 12.56 -9.62 14.27
N ALA A 64 11.79 -8.53 14.35
CA ALA A 64 12.02 -7.36 13.51
C ALA A 64 13.44 -6.80 13.70
N ARG A 65 13.94 -6.77 14.95
CA ARG A 65 15.31 -6.36 15.26
C ARG A 65 16.35 -7.25 14.57
N ARG A 66 16.23 -8.58 14.68
CA ARG A 66 17.15 -9.53 14.03
C ARG A 66 17.16 -9.39 12.52
N LEU A 67 15.98 -9.20 11.91
CA LEU A 67 15.86 -9.02 10.47
C LEU A 67 16.48 -7.69 10.01
N ARG A 68 16.32 -6.61 10.78
CA ARG A 68 16.98 -5.32 10.51
C ARG A 68 18.50 -5.42 10.63
N GLU A 69 19.03 -6.15 11.61
CA GLU A 69 20.47 -6.41 11.76
C GLU A 69 21.03 -7.16 10.54
N ARG A 70 20.32 -8.19 10.05
CA ARG A 70 20.69 -8.87 8.80
C ARG A 70 20.73 -7.91 7.62
N LEU A 71 19.71 -7.05 7.47
CA LEU A 71 19.65 -6.08 6.38
C LEU A 71 20.68 -4.94 6.51
N ALA A 72 21.12 -4.62 7.73
CA ALA A 72 22.22 -3.69 7.96
C ALA A 72 23.57 -4.29 7.56
N ALA A 73 23.76 -5.60 7.76
CA ALA A 73 24.94 -6.33 7.33
C ALA A 73 24.95 -6.60 5.81
N ASP A 74 23.80 -6.97 5.23
CA ASP A 74 23.61 -7.14 3.79
C ASP A 74 22.23 -6.62 3.36
N ALA A 75 22.22 -5.47 2.70
CA ALA A 75 20.99 -4.85 2.19
C ALA A 75 20.27 -5.70 1.11
N ASN A 76 20.96 -6.66 0.49
CA ASN A 76 20.44 -7.57 -0.52
C ASN A 76 20.02 -8.93 0.05
N ASP A 77 20.00 -9.12 1.38
CA ASP A 77 19.46 -10.33 1.99
C ASP A 77 17.94 -10.42 1.72
N LEU A 78 17.59 -11.11 0.63
CA LEU A 78 16.21 -11.22 0.15
C LEU A 78 15.32 -11.93 1.17
N ASP A 79 15.83 -12.97 1.83
CA ASP A 79 15.07 -13.70 2.83
C ASP A 79 14.75 -12.81 4.04
N ALA A 80 15.72 -12.07 4.55
CA ALA A 80 15.50 -11.11 5.64
C ALA A 80 14.47 -10.05 5.23
N ARG A 81 14.58 -9.53 4.00
CA ARG A 81 13.70 -8.49 3.47
C ARG A 81 12.27 -8.96 3.33
N LEU A 82 12.04 -10.14 2.75
CA LEU A 82 10.70 -10.71 2.61
C LEU A 82 10.11 -11.07 3.97
N SER A 83 10.91 -11.60 4.89
CA SER A 83 10.45 -11.95 6.24
C SER A 83 10.08 -10.71 7.05
N LEU A 84 10.84 -9.61 6.95
CA LEU A 84 10.51 -8.35 7.60
C LEU A 84 9.24 -7.72 7.01
N ALA A 85 9.10 -7.74 5.69
CA ALA A 85 7.89 -7.26 5.02
C ALA A 85 6.64 -8.06 5.45
N ARG A 86 6.72 -9.40 5.49
CA ARG A 86 5.65 -10.26 6.01
C ARG A 86 5.32 -9.97 7.46
N LEU A 87 6.33 -9.68 8.29
CA LEU A 87 6.13 -9.33 9.70
C LEU A 87 5.35 -8.03 9.83
N TYR A 88 5.74 -6.97 9.11
CA TYR A 88 5.00 -5.71 9.11
C TYR A 88 3.56 -5.85 8.60
N ALA A 89 3.34 -6.62 7.53
CA ALA A 89 1.99 -6.88 7.03
C ALA A 89 1.09 -7.52 8.10
N ARG A 90 1.60 -8.55 8.81
CA ARG A 90 0.86 -9.21 9.91
C ARG A 90 0.61 -8.30 11.11
N GLN A 91 1.46 -7.30 11.32
CA GLN A 91 1.31 -6.31 12.40
C GLN A 91 0.38 -5.15 12.03
N GLY A 92 -0.24 -5.17 10.84
CA GLY A 92 -1.13 -4.10 10.40
C GLY A 92 -0.38 -2.88 9.84
N HIS A 93 0.86 -3.06 9.39
CA HIS A 93 1.68 -2.03 8.74
C HIS A 93 1.96 -2.39 7.26
N PRO A 94 0.92 -2.48 6.40
CA PRO A 94 1.08 -2.89 5.00
C PRO A 94 1.87 -1.87 4.17
N ASP A 95 1.90 -0.61 4.58
CA ASP A 95 2.72 0.46 3.98
C ASP A 95 4.22 0.19 4.14
N LEU A 96 4.66 -0.23 5.33
CA LEU A 96 6.05 -0.63 5.58
C LEU A 96 6.39 -1.92 4.82
N ALA A 97 5.47 -2.90 4.80
CA ALA A 97 5.65 -4.10 4.00
C ALA A 97 5.85 -3.78 2.52
N LEU A 98 5.04 -2.85 1.99
CA LEU A 98 5.10 -2.42 0.60
C LEU A 98 6.44 -1.74 0.26
N GLU A 99 7.02 -0.92 1.16
CA GLU A 99 8.35 -0.35 0.96
C GLU A 99 9.42 -1.45 0.77
N HIS A 100 9.39 -2.48 1.61
CA HIS A 100 10.35 -3.60 1.53
C HIS A 100 10.13 -4.46 0.28
N TYR A 101 8.88 -4.77 -0.09
CA TYR A 101 8.59 -5.54 -1.29
C TYR A 101 8.94 -4.80 -2.58
N ARG A 102 8.70 -3.49 -2.65
CA ARG A 102 9.13 -2.67 -3.80
C ARG A 102 10.63 -2.70 -3.98
N PHE A 103 11.40 -2.56 -2.90
CA PHE A 103 12.85 -2.70 -2.99
C PHE A 103 13.26 -4.10 -3.44
N ALA A 104 12.62 -5.15 -2.91
CA ALA A 104 12.89 -6.50 -3.35
C ALA A 104 12.60 -6.68 -4.85
N ALA A 105 11.53 -6.06 -5.37
CA ALA A 105 11.19 -6.11 -6.79
C ALA A 105 12.18 -5.33 -7.65
N GLU A 106 12.71 -4.19 -7.18
CA GLU A 106 13.78 -3.46 -7.86
C GLU A 106 15.07 -4.29 -7.96
N ARG A 107 15.39 -5.06 -6.90
CA ARG A 107 16.66 -5.78 -6.82
C ARG A 107 16.63 -7.19 -7.39
N PHE A 108 15.48 -7.85 -7.31
CA PHE A 108 15.23 -9.22 -7.72
C PHE A 108 14.03 -9.27 -8.65
N PRO A 109 14.11 -8.61 -9.82
CA PRO A 109 12.94 -8.34 -10.64
C PRO A 109 12.41 -9.59 -11.36
N ASP A 110 13.11 -10.72 -11.23
CA ASP A 110 12.72 -12.03 -11.78
C ASP A 110 12.34 -13.02 -10.65
N SER A 111 12.14 -12.54 -9.41
CA SER A 111 11.77 -13.43 -8.30
C SER A 111 10.25 -13.59 -8.21
N VAL A 112 9.75 -14.78 -8.54
CA VAL A 112 8.32 -15.12 -8.41
C VAL A 112 7.80 -14.89 -6.97
N PRO A 113 8.52 -15.30 -5.89
CA PRO A 113 8.11 -14.98 -4.53
C PRO A 113 7.95 -13.48 -4.26
N VAL A 114 8.82 -12.65 -4.86
CA VAL A 114 8.74 -11.18 -4.71
C VAL A 114 7.52 -10.63 -5.44
N THR A 115 7.29 -11.05 -6.69
CA THR A 115 6.11 -10.66 -7.47
C THR A 115 4.82 -11.00 -6.74
N LEU A 116 4.70 -12.24 -6.24
CA LEU A 116 3.53 -12.69 -5.49
C LEU A 116 3.32 -11.89 -4.21
N ALA A 117 4.37 -11.66 -3.44
CA ALA A 117 4.26 -10.93 -2.18
C ALA A 117 3.86 -9.47 -2.42
N LEU A 118 4.48 -8.79 -3.39
CA LEU A 118 4.14 -7.42 -3.75
C LEU A 118 2.70 -7.29 -4.27
N ALA A 119 2.28 -8.17 -5.18
CA ALA A 119 0.92 -8.16 -5.72
C ALA A 119 -0.14 -8.45 -4.65
N LYS A 120 0.09 -9.45 -3.77
CA LYS A 120 -0.81 -9.76 -2.64
C LYS A 120 -0.95 -8.57 -1.70
N THR A 121 0.15 -7.92 -1.33
CA THR A 121 0.09 -6.74 -0.46
C THR A 121 -0.61 -5.55 -1.12
N LEU A 122 -0.40 -5.31 -2.43
CA LEU A 122 -1.14 -4.29 -3.16
C LEU A 122 -2.65 -4.58 -3.18
N ARG A 123 -3.03 -5.83 -3.44
CA ARG A 123 -4.42 -6.28 -3.39
C ARG A 123 -5.04 -6.08 -2.00
N GLU A 124 -4.36 -6.48 -0.94
CA GLU A 124 -4.82 -6.28 0.45
C GLU A 124 -5.02 -4.81 0.81
N MET A 125 -4.28 -3.90 0.15
CA MET A 125 -4.44 -2.46 0.27
C MET A 125 -5.54 -1.88 -0.64
N GLY A 126 -6.32 -2.72 -1.31
CA GLY A 126 -7.37 -2.32 -2.26
C GLY A 126 -6.84 -1.81 -3.61
N GLN A 127 -5.57 -2.08 -3.93
CA GLN A 127 -4.92 -1.63 -5.15
C GLN A 127 -4.85 -2.76 -6.19
N SER A 128 -6.00 -3.33 -6.57
CA SER A 128 -6.08 -4.47 -7.48
C SER A 128 -5.51 -4.18 -8.88
N GLY A 129 -5.72 -2.97 -9.41
CA GLY A 129 -5.12 -2.55 -10.69
C GLY A 129 -3.58 -2.55 -10.67
N PRO A 130 -2.93 -1.84 -9.72
CA PRO A 130 -1.49 -1.93 -9.53
C PRO A 130 -0.98 -3.36 -9.26
N ALA A 131 -1.73 -4.18 -8.52
CA ALA A 131 -1.36 -5.58 -8.27
C ALA A 131 -1.32 -6.39 -9.58
N LEU A 132 -2.29 -6.19 -10.47
CA LEU A 132 -2.36 -6.88 -11.76
C LEU A 132 -1.19 -6.48 -12.67
N GLU A 133 -0.79 -5.20 -12.67
CA GLU A 133 0.38 -4.75 -13.44
C GLU A 133 1.68 -5.37 -12.92
N ILE A 134 1.86 -5.52 -11.60
CA ILE A 134 3.01 -6.23 -11.02
C ILE A 134 3.02 -7.70 -11.45
N LEU A 135 1.87 -8.38 -11.43
CA LEU A 135 1.77 -9.76 -11.92
C LEU A 135 2.12 -9.86 -13.39
N ARG A 136 1.55 -8.98 -14.23
CA ARG A 136 1.83 -8.96 -15.68
C ARG A 136 3.32 -8.78 -15.96
N GLN A 137 3.98 -7.89 -15.24
CA GLN A 137 5.43 -7.69 -15.34
C GLN A 137 6.20 -8.95 -14.91
N GLY A 138 5.86 -9.55 -13.77
CA GLY A 138 6.50 -10.78 -13.30
C GLY A 138 6.28 -11.98 -14.23
N MET A 139 5.08 -12.13 -14.79
CA MET A 139 4.72 -13.19 -15.74
C MET A 139 5.35 -12.96 -17.11
N SER A 140 5.59 -11.72 -17.54
CA SER A 140 6.31 -11.46 -18.80
C SER A 140 7.74 -12.01 -18.79
N LYS A 141 8.32 -12.16 -17.59
CA LYS A 141 9.68 -12.70 -17.35
C LYS A 141 9.67 -14.20 -17.06
N HIS A 142 8.54 -14.69 -16.55
CA HIS A 142 8.26 -16.11 -16.30
C HIS A 142 7.01 -16.50 -17.06
N PRO A 143 7.08 -16.53 -18.41
CA PRO A 143 5.92 -16.80 -19.25
C PRO A 143 5.40 -18.20 -18.96
N GLU A 144 4.35 -18.24 -18.14
CA GLU A 144 3.41 -19.34 -17.97
C GLU A 144 4.00 -20.68 -17.46
N ALA A 145 4.36 -20.73 -16.16
CA ALA A 145 4.57 -22.01 -15.46
C ALA A 145 4.39 -21.95 -13.93
N ASN A 146 3.65 -20.98 -13.38
CA ASN A 146 3.44 -20.88 -11.94
C ASN A 146 1.96 -20.76 -11.58
N TRP A 147 1.45 -21.79 -10.92
CA TRP A 147 0.05 -21.85 -10.52
C TRP A 147 -0.34 -20.75 -9.52
N GLU A 148 0.57 -20.27 -8.66
CA GLU A 148 0.27 -19.20 -7.71
C GLU A 148 0.09 -17.86 -8.41
N LEU A 149 0.91 -17.56 -9.41
CA LEU A 149 0.76 -16.34 -10.23
C LEU A 149 -0.57 -16.37 -10.97
N LEU A 150 -0.91 -17.50 -11.60
CA LEU A 150 -2.18 -17.68 -12.31
C LEU A 150 -3.39 -17.60 -11.38
N SER A 151 -3.33 -18.25 -10.22
CA SER A 151 -4.41 -18.18 -9.23
C SER A 151 -4.59 -16.76 -8.69
N LEU A 152 -3.50 -16.02 -8.42
CA LEU A 152 -3.62 -14.63 -7.98
C LEU A 152 -4.14 -13.72 -9.10
N GLN A 153 -3.74 -13.97 -10.35
CA GLN A 153 -4.28 -13.24 -11.50
C GLN A 153 -5.80 -13.44 -11.59
N GLY A 154 -6.28 -14.70 -11.52
CA GLY A 154 -7.71 -14.96 -11.57
C GLY A 154 -8.50 -14.30 -10.44
N ILE A 155 -7.94 -14.25 -9.23
CA ILE A 155 -8.55 -13.51 -8.11
C ILE A 155 -8.68 -12.01 -8.43
N LEU A 156 -7.64 -11.40 -9.01
CA LEU A 156 -7.65 -9.98 -9.36
C LEU A 156 -8.59 -9.68 -10.53
N ASP A 157 -8.65 -10.56 -11.52
CA ASP A 157 -9.57 -10.44 -12.66
C ASP A 157 -11.03 -10.52 -12.16
N ASP A 158 -11.35 -11.45 -11.25
CA ASP A 158 -12.67 -11.52 -10.59
C ASP A 158 -13.03 -10.24 -9.82
N GLU A 159 -12.06 -9.63 -9.12
CA GLU A 159 -12.25 -8.36 -8.42
C GLU A 159 -12.51 -7.17 -9.35
N GLN A 160 -12.05 -7.27 -10.60
CA GLN A 160 -12.32 -6.27 -11.65
C GLN A 160 -13.62 -6.54 -12.42
N GLY A 161 -14.24 -7.71 -12.22
CA GLY A 161 -15.43 -8.15 -12.93
C GLY A 161 -15.13 -8.91 -14.23
N ASP A 162 -13.86 -9.17 -14.51
CA ASP A 162 -13.37 -9.87 -15.70
C ASP A 162 -13.42 -11.40 -15.47
N HIS A 163 -14.63 -11.91 -15.20
CA HIS A 163 -14.84 -13.29 -14.74
C HIS A 163 -14.42 -14.37 -15.74
N GLY A 164 -14.43 -14.07 -17.05
CA GLY A 164 -14.00 -15.02 -18.09
C GLY A 164 -12.49 -15.19 -18.15
N GLU A 165 -11.76 -14.08 -17.98
CA GLU A 165 -10.32 -14.03 -17.84
C GLU A 165 -9.89 -14.75 -16.57
N ALA A 166 -10.61 -14.52 -15.46
CA ALA A 166 -10.41 -15.21 -14.20
C ALA A 166 -10.56 -16.74 -14.34
N GLU A 167 -11.64 -17.20 -14.99
CA GLU A 167 -11.85 -18.63 -15.26
C GLU A 167 -10.68 -19.23 -16.05
N THR A 168 -10.23 -18.53 -17.09
CA THR A 168 -9.10 -18.96 -17.92
C THR A 168 -7.84 -19.12 -17.06
N ALA A 169 -7.54 -18.15 -16.19
CA ALA A 169 -6.40 -18.20 -15.30
C ALA A 169 -6.50 -19.35 -14.29
N PHE A 170 -7.66 -19.55 -13.66
CA PHE A 170 -7.89 -20.64 -12.71
C PHE A 170 -7.81 -22.03 -13.36
N ARG A 171 -8.37 -22.22 -14.56
CA ARG A 171 -8.25 -23.49 -15.29
C ARG A 171 -6.80 -23.80 -15.65
N LYS A 172 -6.02 -22.79 -16.08
CA LYS A 172 -4.56 -22.95 -16.27
C LYS A 172 -3.86 -23.34 -14.96
N ALA A 173 -4.17 -22.69 -13.84
CA ALA A 173 -3.61 -23.03 -12.54
C ALA A 173 -3.96 -24.46 -12.11
N ALA A 174 -5.21 -24.89 -12.34
CA ALA A 174 -5.68 -26.24 -12.03
C ALA A 174 -5.02 -27.31 -12.89
N ALA A 175 -4.70 -27.00 -14.15
CA ALA A 175 -3.94 -27.88 -15.02
C ALA A 175 -2.49 -28.08 -14.54
N LEU A 176 -1.87 -27.03 -13.97
CA LEU A 176 -0.53 -27.12 -13.39
C LEU A 176 -0.52 -27.88 -12.05
N GLU A 177 -1.54 -27.68 -11.21
CA GLU A 177 -1.65 -28.30 -9.90
C GLU A 177 -3.03 -28.94 -9.66
N PRO A 178 -3.30 -30.13 -10.25
CA PRO A 178 -4.63 -30.75 -10.21
C PRO A 178 -5.13 -31.12 -8.81
N ALA A 179 -4.24 -31.28 -7.82
CA ALA A 179 -4.60 -31.63 -6.45
C ALA A 179 -4.71 -30.42 -5.51
N ARG A 180 -4.52 -29.19 -6.00
CA ARG A 180 -4.49 -27.99 -5.16
C ARG A 180 -5.90 -27.51 -4.83
N ALA A 181 -6.39 -27.87 -3.65
CA ALA A 181 -7.73 -27.48 -3.17
C ALA A 181 -8.01 -25.97 -3.27
N ALA A 182 -7.01 -25.12 -2.97
CA ALA A 182 -7.17 -23.67 -3.06
C ALA A 182 -7.51 -23.18 -4.48
N VAL A 183 -6.96 -23.81 -5.52
CA VAL A 183 -7.24 -23.45 -6.92
C VAL A 183 -8.65 -23.86 -7.30
N HIS A 184 -9.07 -25.08 -6.93
CA HIS A 184 -10.43 -25.55 -7.18
C HIS A 184 -11.48 -24.73 -6.44
N ASN A 185 -11.20 -24.31 -5.20
CA ASN A 185 -12.08 -23.43 -4.46
C ASN A 185 -12.28 -22.07 -5.16
N ASN A 186 -11.19 -21.50 -5.68
CA ASN A 186 -11.28 -20.24 -6.43
C ASN A 186 -12.02 -20.42 -7.76
N LEU A 187 -11.76 -21.51 -8.50
CA LEU A 187 -12.48 -21.83 -9.73
C LEU A 187 -13.97 -22.04 -9.47
N GLY A 188 -14.34 -22.81 -8.45
CA GLY A 188 -15.74 -23.02 -8.08
C GLY A 188 -16.43 -21.70 -7.72
N TYR A 189 -15.79 -20.84 -6.93
CA TYR A 189 -16.32 -19.51 -6.63
C TYR A 189 -16.52 -18.64 -7.88
N ASN A 190 -15.53 -18.61 -8.78
CA ASN A 190 -15.65 -17.92 -10.07
C ASN A 190 -16.81 -18.47 -10.93
N LEU A 191 -17.00 -19.78 -10.97
CA LEU A 191 -18.10 -20.41 -11.71
C LEU A 191 -19.47 -20.07 -11.08
N LEU A 192 -19.54 -19.94 -9.76
CA LEU A 192 -20.74 -19.43 -9.07
C LEU A 192 -21.04 -17.97 -9.44
N LEU A 193 -20.01 -17.10 -9.50
CA LEU A 193 -20.18 -15.70 -9.94
C LEU A 193 -20.72 -15.60 -11.38
N GLN A 194 -20.39 -16.58 -12.22
CA GLN A 194 -20.87 -16.70 -13.60
C GLN A 194 -22.19 -17.50 -13.74
N GLU A 195 -22.79 -17.97 -12.64
CA GLU A 195 -23.99 -18.82 -12.63
C GLU A 195 -23.83 -20.17 -13.37
N LYS A 196 -22.59 -20.68 -13.53
CA LYS A 196 -22.27 -21.98 -14.16
C LYS A 196 -22.34 -23.14 -13.17
N PHE A 197 -23.48 -23.31 -12.51
CA PHE A 197 -23.65 -24.27 -11.40
C PHE A 197 -23.26 -25.74 -11.69
N PRO A 198 -23.50 -26.32 -12.88
CA PRO A 198 -23.11 -27.71 -13.14
C PRO A 198 -21.59 -27.95 -13.16
N GLU A 199 -20.80 -26.90 -13.38
CA GLU A 199 -19.34 -26.97 -13.46
C GLU A 199 -18.65 -26.53 -12.16
N ALA A 200 -19.38 -25.85 -11.26
CA ALA A 200 -18.89 -25.33 -9.99
C ALA A 200 -18.71 -26.41 -8.93
#